data_AF-A0A960KTQ6-F1
#
_entry.id   AF-A0A960KTQ6-F1
#
_cell.length_a   1.000
_cell.length_b   1.000
_cell.length_c   1.000
_cell.angle_alpha   90.00
_cell.angle_beta   90.00
_cell.angle_gamma   90.00
#
_symmetry.space_group_name_H-M   'P 1'
#
loop_
_entity.id
_entity.type
_entity.pdbx_description
1 polymer ?
#
loop_
_entity_poly.entity_id
_entity_poly.type
_entity_poly.pdbx_seq_one_letter_code
_entity_poly.pdbx_strand_id
1 'polypeptide(L)'
;YIHLLSGCAELVLSIDTTPALQQVQEGRSAMEALGPLAPLGISRDENFLETLTSLVLALRGVPDRTRTRSARVHFKEMVRHNRLFWQDVEQETDDVLEWLPNSRQSAAIGVPVQKDVAQNWQVVLDEFDAILDGQKLIPYWRMARGKDSKTGVGVNLCRLLENPGDMDPILWIQGSGAVPFLEEGELLDRAALRNFRKSAAGNMMLYAIWFN
;
A
#
# COMPACT_ATOMS: atom_id res chain seq x y z
N TYR A 1 -11.23 -6.98 -7.39
CA TYR A 1 -9.97 -6.84 -8.11
C TYR A 1 -9.80 -5.41 -8.62
N ILE A 2 -10.79 -4.94 -9.38
CA ILE A 2 -10.78 -3.65 -10.07
C ILE A 2 -10.46 -2.49 -9.12
N HIS A 3 -11.17 -2.38 -8.00
CA HIS A 3 -10.97 -1.26 -7.08
C HIS A 3 -9.60 -1.23 -6.39
N LEU A 4 -8.98 -2.37 -6.10
CA LEU A 4 -7.61 -2.39 -5.57
C LEU A 4 -6.63 -1.82 -6.59
N LEU A 5 -6.70 -2.31 -7.83
CA LEU A 5 -5.84 -1.84 -8.92
C LEU A 5 -6.10 -0.38 -9.28
N SER A 6 -7.36 0.03 -9.37
CA SER A 6 -7.72 1.43 -9.65
C SER A 6 -7.20 2.35 -8.55
N GLY A 7 -7.31 1.97 -7.28
CA GLY A 7 -6.76 2.77 -6.17
C GLY A 7 -5.24 2.89 -6.25
N CYS A 8 -4.52 1.79 -6.50
CA CYS A 8 -3.07 1.82 -6.70
C CYS A 8 -2.67 2.66 -7.93
N ALA A 9 -3.40 2.52 -9.04
CA ALA A 9 -3.15 3.29 -10.26
C ALA A 9 -3.33 4.79 -10.02
N GLU A 10 -4.37 5.20 -9.29
CA GLU A 10 -4.57 6.60 -8.94
C GLU A 10 -3.43 7.16 -8.09
N LEU A 11 -2.90 6.39 -7.14
CA LEU A 11 -1.71 6.80 -6.38
C LEU A 11 -0.47 6.96 -7.27
N VAL A 12 -0.22 6.02 -8.18
CA VAL A 12 0.91 6.12 -9.12
C VAL A 12 0.74 7.33 -10.04
N LEU A 13 -0.45 7.53 -10.58
CA LEU A 13 -0.77 8.64 -11.49
C LEU A 13 -0.87 9.99 -10.77
N SER A 14 -0.91 10.01 -9.43
CA SER A 14 -0.90 11.25 -8.65
C SER A 14 0.46 11.94 -8.65
N ILE A 15 1.52 11.22 -9.01
CA ILE A 15 2.90 11.72 -9.05
C ILE A 15 3.23 12.10 -10.49
N ASP A 16 3.59 13.36 -10.73
CA ASP A 16 4.12 13.79 -12.02
C ASP A 16 5.61 13.44 -12.13
N THR A 17 5.92 12.41 -12.91
CA THR A 17 7.29 11.96 -13.13
C THR A 17 8.00 12.75 -14.23
N THR A 18 7.27 13.54 -15.02
CA THR A 18 7.80 14.22 -16.23
C THR A 18 8.96 15.15 -15.91
N PRO A 19 8.87 16.06 -14.93
CA PRO A 19 9.95 17.00 -14.65
C PRO A 19 11.22 16.30 -14.16
N ALA A 20 11.06 15.26 -13.34
CA ALA A 20 12.16 14.47 -12.81
C ALA A 20 12.90 13.72 -13.93
N LEU A 21 12.17 13.05 -14.82
CA LEU A 21 12.74 12.32 -15.95
C LEU A 21 13.45 13.27 -16.92
N GLN A 22 12.83 14.43 -17.23
CA GLN A 22 13.45 15.45 -18.09
C GLN A 22 14.76 15.96 -17.50
N GLN A 23 14.76 16.36 -16.23
CA GLN A 23 15.96 16.87 -15.57
C GLN A 23 17.10 15.84 -15.56
N VAL A 24 16.81 14.57 -15.25
CA VAL A 24 17.83 13.51 -15.23
C VAL A 24 18.35 13.22 -16.64
N GLN A 25 17.48 13.17 -17.64
CA GLN A 25 17.85 12.91 -19.03
C GLN A 25 18.71 14.05 -19.60
N GLU A 26 18.30 15.30 -19.41
CA GLU A 26 19.05 16.48 -19.85
C GLU A 26 20.43 16.53 -19.18
N GLY A 27 20.48 16.28 -17.86
CA GLY A 27 21.73 16.22 -17.11
C GLY A 27 22.67 15.13 -17.64
N ARG A 28 22.13 13.95 -17.94
CA ARG A 28 22.91 12.86 -18.55
C ARG A 28 23.45 13.24 -19.92
N SER A 29 22.61 13.75 -20.81
CA SER A 29 23.03 14.17 -22.15
C SER A 29 24.11 15.26 -22.10
N ALA A 30 24.02 16.20 -21.15
CA ALA A 30 25.05 17.22 -20.95
C ALA A 30 26.39 16.62 -20.48
N MET A 31 26.38 15.61 -19.61
CA MET A 31 27.60 14.92 -19.18
C MET A 31 28.22 14.08 -20.31
N GLU A 32 27.40 13.35 -21.08
CA GLU A 32 27.86 12.54 -22.22
C GLU A 32 28.50 13.41 -23.32
N ALA A 33 28.03 14.64 -23.49
CA ALA A 33 28.66 15.61 -24.40
C ALA A 33 30.08 16.02 -23.97
N LEU A 34 30.43 15.86 -22.69
CA LEU A 34 31.78 16.13 -22.16
C LEU A 34 32.70 14.88 -22.19
N GLY A 35 32.14 13.68 -22.35
CA GLY A 35 32.89 12.43 -22.43
C GLY A 35 32.08 11.21 -21.98
N PRO A 36 32.64 9.99 -22.14
CA PRO A 36 31.96 8.76 -21.73
C PRO A 36 31.78 8.71 -20.21
N LEU A 37 30.61 8.27 -19.76
CA LEU A 37 30.31 8.07 -18.35
C LEU A 37 30.97 6.79 -17.83
N ALA A 38 31.58 6.87 -16.65
CA ALA A 38 32.09 5.70 -15.95
C ALA A 38 30.92 4.91 -15.33
N PRO A 39 30.96 3.56 -15.36
CA PRO A 39 29.95 2.75 -14.69
C PRO A 39 30.03 2.92 -13.17
N LEU A 40 28.88 2.93 -12.51
CA LEU A 40 28.78 3.12 -11.05
C LEU A 40 29.39 1.96 -10.25
N GLY A 41 29.54 0.77 -10.86
CA GLY A 41 30.18 -0.40 -10.25
C GLY A 41 29.38 -1.10 -9.13
N ILE A 42 28.25 -0.53 -8.70
CA ILE A 42 27.37 -1.10 -7.67
C ILE A 42 26.14 -1.81 -8.24
N SER A 43 25.89 -1.67 -9.54
CA SER A 43 24.77 -2.29 -10.24
C SER A 43 25.23 -2.82 -11.60
N ARG A 44 24.57 -3.88 -12.08
CA ARG A 44 24.71 -4.38 -13.47
C ARG A 44 23.90 -3.56 -14.47
N ASP A 45 22.96 -2.75 -13.98
CA ASP A 45 22.20 -1.82 -14.78
C ASP A 45 22.95 -0.49 -14.88
N GLU A 46 23.35 -0.13 -16.10
CA GLU A 46 24.07 1.11 -16.42
C GLU A 46 23.22 2.36 -16.16
N ASN A 47 21.89 2.23 -16.10
CA ASN A 47 20.95 3.33 -15.85
C ASN A 47 20.38 3.33 -14.42
N PHE A 48 20.98 2.54 -13.52
CA PHE A 48 20.49 2.40 -12.15
C PHE A 48 20.42 3.75 -11.43
N LEU A 49 21.45 4.60 -11.59
CA LEU A 49 21.52 5.88 -10.89
C LEU A 49 20.45 6.85 -11.40
N GLU A 50 20.21 6.88 -12.70
CA GLU A 50 19.20 7.70 -13.35
C GLU A 50 17.80 7.25 -12.93
N THR A 51 17.56 5.94 -12.90
CA THR A 51 16.27 5.39 -12.45
C THR A 51 16.01 5.75 -10.99
N LEU A 52 17.00 5.56 -10.12
CA LEU A 52 16.90 5.89 -8.70
C LEU A 52 16.69 7.40 -8.50
N THR A 53 17.46 8.23 -9.22
CA THR A 53 17.38 9.69 -9.10
C THR A 53 16.05 10.21 -9.62
N SER A 54 15.57 9.70 -10.75
CA SER A 54 14.25 10.04 -11.30
C SER A 54 13.14 9.67 -10.32
N LEU A 55 13.22 8.51 -9.67
CA LEU A 55 12.24 8.10 -8.66
C LEU A 55 12.27 9.02 -7.44
N VAL A 56 13.45 9.31 -6.89
CA VAL A 56 13.59 10.20 -5.72
C VAL A 56 13.11 11.60 -6.04
N LEU A 57 13.45 12.14 -7.22
CA LEU A 57 12.99 13.45 -7.67
C LEU A 57 11.49 13.48 -7.96
N ALA A 58 10.92 12.45 -8.58
CA ALA A 58 9.49 12.40 -8.85
C ALA A 58 8.66 12.40 -7.56
N LEU A 59 9.16 11.74 -6.51
CA LEU A 59 8.52 11.76 -5.19
C LEU A 59 8.64 13.11 -4.48
N ARG A 60 9.55 14.00 -4.90
CA ARG A 60 9.62 15.37 -4.38
C ARG A 60 8.54 16.20 -5.07
N GLY A 61 7.57 16.64 -4.29
CA GLY A 61 6.40 17.34 -4.81
C GLY A 61 5.13 16.91 -4.10
N VAL A 62 4.06 17.62 -4.44
CA VAL A 62 2.73 17.39 -3.86
C VAL A 62 1.92 16.55 -4.85
N PRO A 63 1.52 15.31 -4.50
CA PRO A 63 0.63 14.51 -5.33
C PRO A 63 -0.68 15.20 -5.68
N ASP A 64 -1.26 14.87 -6.84
CA ASP A 64 -2.58 15.35 -7.24
C ASP A 64 -3.65 14.89 -6.22
N ARG A 65 -4.24 15.87 -5.54
CA ARG A 65 -5.24 15.64 -4.49
C ARG A 65 -6.50 14.95 -5.00
N THR A 66 -6.90 15.22 -6.23
CA THR A 66 -8.07 14.58 -6.86
C THR A 66 -7.83 13.09 -6.98
N ARG A 67 -6.62 12.71 -7.40
CA ARG A 67 -6.23 11.31 -7.57
C ARG A 67 -6.04 10.61 -6.23
N THR A 68 -5.42 11.24 -5.23
CA THR A 68 -5.30 10.62 -3.89
C THR A 68 -6.66 10.42 -3.23
N ARG A 69 -7.61 11.32 -3.43
CA ARG A 69 -9.01 11.16 -2.99
C ARG A 69 -9.73 10.04 -3.75
N SER A 70 -9.57 9.98 -5.07
CA SER A 70 -10.09 8.90 -5.91
C SER A 70 -9.57 7.54 -5.44
N ALA A 71 -8.27 7.45 -5.12
CA ALA A 71 -7.66 6.25 -4.57
C ALA A 71 -8.34 5.80 -3.27
N ARG A 72 -8.59 6.74 -2.35
CA ARG A 72 -9.31 6.46 -1.10
C ARG A 72 -10.70 5.88 -1.37
N VAL A 73 -11.46 6.47 -2.29
CA VAL A 73 -12.80 5.97 -2.67
C VAL A 73 -12.71 4.54 -3.21
N HIS A 74 -11.75 4.28 -4.10
CA HIS A 74 -11.53 2.94 -4.63
C HIS A 74 -11.16 1.94 -3.52
N PHE A 75 -10.28 2.29 -2.59
CA PHE A 75 -9.96 1.39 -1.47
C PHE A 75 -11.17 1.10 -0.58
N LYS A 76 -12.06 2.07 -0.34
CA LYS A 76 -13.31 1.84 0.40
C LYS A 76 -14.27 0.91 -0.36
N GLU A 77 -14.41 1.10 -1.67
CA GLU A 77 -15.23 0.20 -2.50
C GLU A 77 -14.65 -1.21 -2.57
N MET A 78 -13.32 -1.35 -2.59
CA MET A 78 -12.65 -2.64 -2.49
C MET A 78 -13.04 -3.35 -1.19
N VAL A 79 -12.97 -2.67 -0.04
CA VAL A 79 -13.38 -3.26 1.25
C VAL A 79 -14.85 -3.66 1.22
N ARG A 80 -15.74 -2.77 0.73
CA ARG A 80 -17.18 -3.04 0.66
C ARG A 80 -17.49 -4.28 -0.19
N HIS A 81 -16.90 -4.36 -1.38
CA HIS A 81 -17.08 -5.50 -2.28
C HIS A 81 -16.49 -6.79 -1.69
N ASN A 82 -15.36 -6.71 -1.00
CA ASN A 82 -14.76 -7.86 -0.32
C ASN A 82 -15.69 -8.41 0.78
N ARG A 83 -16.31 -7.54 1.60
CA ARG A 83 -17.29 -7.94 2.62
C ARG A 83 -18.51 -8.64 2.01
N LEU A 84 -19.08 -8.10 0.93
CA LEU A 84 -20.20 -8.72 0.22
C LEU A 84 -19.82 -10.09 -0.33
N PHE A 85 -18.65 -10.18 -0.97
CA PHE A 85 -18.13 -11.44 -1.51
C PHE A 85 -18.08 -12.54 -0.45
N TRP A 86 -17.49 -12.27 0.73
CA TRP A 86 -17.41 -13.28 1.79
C TRP A 86 -18.77 -13.61 2.42
N GLN A 87 -19.71 -12.68 2.43
CA GLN A 87 -21.08 -12.94 2.86
C GLN A 87 -21.79 -13.90 1.90
N ASP A 88 -21.56 -13.76 0.60
CA ASP A 88 -22.16 -14.61 -0.44
C ASP A 88 -21.50 -16.00 -0.46
N VAL A 89 -20.17 -16.07 -0.40
CA VAL A 89 -19.39 -17.32 -0.34
C VAL A 89 -19.77 -18.18 0.87
N GLU A 90 -20.09 -17.58 2.02
CA GLU A 90 -20.51 -18.35 3.20
C GLU A 90 -21.91 -18.99 3.02
N GLN A 91 -22.74 -18.48 2.11
CA GLN A 91 -24.06 -19.04 1.78
C GLN A 91 -23.99 -20.11 0.69
N GLU A 92 -22.88 -20.19 -0.03
CA GLU A 92 -22.68 -21.13 -1.14
C GLU A 92 -22.62 -22.59 -0.64
N THR A 93 -23.23 -23.48 -1.43
CA THR A 93 -23.45 -24.89 -1.05
C THR A 93 -22.91 -25.90 -2.05
N ASP A 94 -22.68 -25.49 -3.30
CA ASP A 94 -21.97 -26.30 -4.29
C ASP A 94 -20.50 -26.44 -3.90
N ASP A 95 -19.84 -27.50 -4.35
CA ASP A 95 -18.41 -27.74 -4.11
C ASP A 95 -17.74 -28.20 -5.40
N VAL A 96 -18.18 -27.64 -6.53
CA VAL A 96 -17.84 -28.15 -7.85
C VAL A 96 -16.79 -27.25 -8.46
N LEU A 97 -15.53 -27.63 -8.29
CA LEU A 97 -14.36 -26.91 -8.83
C LEU A 97 -14.30 -25.46 -8.33
N GLU A 98 -14.54 -25.26 -7.04
CA GLU A 98 -14.56 -23.92 -6.45
C GLU A 98 -13.23 -23.21 -6.61
N TRP A 99 -13.26 -22.07 -7.30
CA TRP A 99 -12.10 -21.22 -7.44
C TRP A 99 -11.79 -20.46 -6.15
N LEU A 100 -12.81 -20.15 -5.34
CA LEU A 100 -12.66 -19.49 -4.03
C LEU A 100 -13.59 -20.16 -3.00
N PRO A 101 -13.15 -21.25 -2.36
CA PRO A 101 -14.00 -22.00 -1.45
C PRO A 101 -14.21 -21.29 -0.11
N ASN A 102 -15.37 -21.50 0.48
CA ASN A 102 -15.63 -21.34 1.91
C ASN A 102 -15.01 -22.50 2.72
N SER A 103 -15.14 -22.42 4.04
CA SER A 103 -14.54 -23.39 4.97
C SER A 103 -15.05 -24.84 4.86
N ARG A 104 -16.09 -25.09 4.06
CA ARG A 104 -16.72 -26.40 3.84
C ARG A 104 -16.46 -26.96 2.44
N GLN A 105 -15.90 -26.16 1.54
CA GLN A 105 -15.64 -26.49 0.14
C GLN A 105 -14.15 -26.78 -0.10
N SER A 106 -13.86 -27.41 -1.24
CA SER A 106 -12.54 -27.83 -1.71
C SER A 106 -12.05 -26.90 -2.80
N ALA A 107 -10.87 -26.28 -2.60
CA ALA A 107 -10.28 -25.41 -3.61
C ALA A 107 -9.85 -26.21 -4.85
N ALA A 108 -10.29 -25.78 -6.04
CA ALA A 108 -9.80 -26.33 -7.30
C ALA A 108 -8.27 -26.17 -7.47
N ILE A 109 -7.68 -25.14 -6.87
CA ILE A 109 -6.25 -24.84 -6.96
C ILE A 109 -5.40 -25.53 -5.87
N GLY A 110 -5.98 -26.41 -5.06
CA GLY A 110 -5.27 -27.19 -4.05
C GLY A 110 -4.74 -26.39 -2.85
N VAL A 111 -5.12 -25.11 -2.73
CA VAL A 111 -4.81 -24.26 -1.58
C VAL A 111 -6.04 -24.19 -0.68
N PRO A 112 -6.06 -24.86 0.48
CA PRO A 112 -7.23 -24.85 1.34
C PRO A 112 -7.44 -23.48 1.99
N VAL A 113 -8.63 -22.91 1.85
CA VAL A 113 -9.06 -21.75 2.63
C VAL A 113 -9.55 -22.27 3.98
N GLN A 114 -8.66 -22.24 4.99
CA GLN A 114 -9.07 -22.61 6.34
C GLN A 114 -10.04 -21.56 6.90
N LYS A 115 -10.96 -22.00 7.78
CA LYS A 115 -12.01 -21.13 8.36
C LYS A 115 -11.46 -19.89 9.05
N ASP A 116 -10.29 -20.01 9.67
CA ASP A 116 -9.60 -18.92 10.34
C ASP A 116 -9.02 -17.89 9.36
N VAL A 117 -8.69 -18.28 8.12
CA VAL A 117 -8.17 -17.37 7.09
C VAL A 117 -9.21 -16.32 6.71
N ALA A 118 -10.42 -16.75 6.36
CA ALA A 118 -11.51 -15.85 5.99
C ALA A 118 -11.88 -14.92 7.15
N GLN A 119 -12.00 -15.45 8.37
CA GLN A 119 -12.31 -14.65 9.56
C GLN A 119 -11.21 -13.63 9.88
N ASN A 120 -9.93 -14.05 9.89
CA ASN A 120 -8.82 -13.13 10.12
C ASN A 120 -8.67 -12.09 9.00
N TRP A 121 -9.04 -12.44 7.77
CA TRP A 121 -9.08 -11.49 6.65
C TRP A 121 -10.11 -10.39 6.88
N GLN A 122 -11.32 -10.73 7.34
CA GLN A 122 -12.33 -9.73 7.69
C GLN A 122 -11.82 -8.74 8.75
N VAL A 123 -11.09 -9.22 9.77
CA VAL A 123 -10.46 -8.32 10.77
C VAL A 123 -9.42 -7.39 10.13
N VAL A 124 -8.64 -7.87 9.16
CA VAL A 124 -7.70 -7.01 8.41
C VAL A 124 -8.42 -5.95 7.59
N LEU A 125 -9.56 -6.29 6.97
CA LEU A 125 -10.39 -5.33 6.25
C LEU A 125 -10.98 -4.26 7.19
N ASP A 126 -11.40 -4.65 8.40
CA ASP A 126 -11.89 -3.70 9.40
C ASP A 126 -10.81 -2.71 9.84
N GLU A 127 -9.58 -3.21 10.09
CA GLU A 127 -8.44 -2.34 10.39
C GLU A 127 -8.11 -1.40 9.22
N PHE A 128 -8.17 -1.90 7.98
CA PHE A 128 -7.88 -1.10 6.79
C PHE A 128 -8.96 -0.03 6.54
N ASP A 129 -10.25 -0.36 6.69
CA ASP A 129 -11.37 0.58 6.58
C ASP A 129 -11.27 1.69 7.65
N ALA A 130 -10.95 1.31 8.90
CA ALA A 130 -10.75 2.27 9.99
C ALA A 130 -9.56 3.21 9.74
N ILE A 131 -8.49 2.74 9.10
CA ILE A 131 -7.37 3.60 8.66
C ILE A 131 -7.82 4.56 7.56
N LEU A 132 -8.58 4.07 6.57
CA LEU A 132 -9.11 4.90 5.49
C LEU A 132 -10.06 5.98 6.01
N ASP A 133 -10.80 5.72 7.10
CA ASP A 133 -11.64 6.71 7.79
C ASP A 133 -10.90 7.58 8.80
N GLY A 134 -9.60 7.35 9.00
CA GLY A 134 -8.77 8.13 9.92
C GLY A 134 -9.09 7.86 11.41
N GLN A 135 -9.85 6.81 11.70
CA GLN A 135 -10.15 6.36 13.06
C GLN A 135 -8.94 5.63 13.67
N LYS A 136 -8.15 4.96 12.83
CA LYS A 136 -6.88 4.32 13.19
C LYS A 136 -5.71 4.91 12.43
N LEU A 137 -4.56 4.90 13.07
CA LEU A 137 -3.33 5.48 12.55
C LEU A 137 -2.32 4.39 12.19
N ILE A 138 -1.54 4.64 11.14
CA ILE A 138 -0.40 3.79 10.78
C ILE A 138 0.76 4.14 11.71
N PRO A 139 1.29 3.21 12.53
CA PRO A 139 2.36 3.52 13.46
C PRO A 139 3.59 4.08 12.75
N TYR A 140 4.08 5.24 13.18
CA TYR A 140 5.24 5.86 12.56
C TYR A 140 6.53 5.36 13.21
N TRP A 141 7.48 4.87 12.40
CA TRP A 141 8.64 4.11 12.88
C TRP A 141 9.61 4.90 13.78
N ARG A 142 9.67 6.24 13.64
CA ARG A 142 10.48 7.10 14.51
C ARG A 142 9.79 7.46 15.83
N MET A 143 8.52 7.14 16.00
CA MET A 143 7.81 7.39 17.26
C MET A 143 7.99 6.21 18.20
N ALA A 144 8.69 6.42 19.31
CA ALA A 144 8.80 5.43 20.38
C ALA A 144 7.46 5.23 21.11
N ARG A 145 6.62 6.28 21.15
CA ARG A 145 5.33 6.27 21.82
C ARG A 145 4.32 5.44 21.03
N GLY A 146 3.93 4.29 21.59
CA GLY A 146 2.94 3.39 21.01
C GLY A 146 3.51 2.18 20.27
N LYS A 147 4.82 1.95 20.31
CA LYS A 147 5.48 0.86 19.56
C LYS A 147 4.89 -0.54 19.84
N ASP A 148 4.39 -0.75 21.05
CA ASP A 148 3.76 -1.99 21.54
C ASP A 148 2.40 -1.75 22.22
N SER A 149 1.75 -0.60 21.95
CA SER A 149 0.44 -0.25 22.52
C SER A 149 -0.60 -0.11 21.41
N LYS A 150 -1.88 -0.23 21.79
CA LYS A 150 -3.02 0.08 20.91
C LYS A 150 -3.18 1.58 20.67
N THR A 151 -2.54 2.42 21.49
CA THR A 151 -2.57 3.88 21.34
C THR A 151 -1.16 4.44 21.28
N GLY A 152 -0.99 5.53 20.52
CA GLY A 152 0.29 6.19 20.36
C GLY A 152 0.27 7.21 19.25
N VAL A 153 1.44 7.46 18.65
CA VAL A 153 1.56 8.41 17.54
C VAL A 153 1.72 7.68 16.21
N GLY A 154 0.88 8.02 15.24
CA GLY A 154 0.90 7.42 13.92
C GLY A 154 0.46 8.40 12.83
N VAL A 155 0.61 7.96 11.58
CA VAL A 155 0.19 8.69 10.38
C VAL A 155 -1.30 8.47 10.15
N ASN A 156 -2.06 9.56 10.03
CA ASN A 156 -3.45 9.54 9.60
C ASN A 156 -3.52 9.43 8.06
N LEU A 157 -3.86 8.24 7.54
CA LEU A 157 -3.94 8.00 6.11
C LEU A 157 -5.09 8.79 5.46
N CYS A 158 -6.23 8.96 6.15
CA CYS A 158 -7.33 9.76 5.65
C CYS A 158 -6.87 11.21 5.39
N ARG A 159 -6.16 11.82 6.35
CA ARG A 159 -5.61 13.17 6.18
C ARG A 159 -4.59 13.23 5.05
N LEU A 160 -3.72 12.22 4.95
CA LEU A 160 -2.70 12.12 3.90
C LEU A 160 -3.32 12.07 2.50
N LEU A 161 -4.39 11.28 2.31
CA LEU A 161 -5.07 11.15 1.03
C LEU A 161 -5.97 12.35 0.70
N GLU A 162 -6.55 13.00 1.72
CA GLU A 162 -7.44 14.14 1.53
C GLU A 162 -6.68 15.43 1.15
N ASN A 163 -5.51 15.62 1.74
CA ASN A 163 -4.65 16.77 1.49
C ASN A 163 -3.17 16.33 1.55
N PRO A 164 -2.66 15.67 0.51
CA PRO A 164 -1.26 15.28 0.45
C PRO A 164 -0.37 16.53 0.52
N GLY A 165 0.73 16.39 1.24
CA GLY A 165 1.80 17.38 1.32
C GLY A 165 2.97 16.98 0.41
N ASP A 166 4.11 17.62 0.60
CA ASP A 166 5.35 17.22 -0.09
C ASP A 166 5.76 15.80 0.35
N MET A 167 6.01 14.93 -0.62
CA MET A 167 6.40 13.54 -0.43
C MET A 167 7.91 13.31 -0.48
N ASP A 168 8.74 14.36 -0.32
CA ASP A 168 10.20 14.24 -0.32
C ASP A 168 10.68 13.06 0.57
N PRO A 169 11.24 12.00 -0.04
CA PRO A 169 11.64 10.79 0.68
C PRO A 169 12.64 11.07 1.80
N ILE A 170 13.51 12.06 1.64
CA ILE A 170 14.53 12.43 2.64
C ILE A 170 13.84 13.04 3.87
N LEU A 171 12.88 13.94 3.65
CA LEU A 171 12.13 14.57 4.73
C LEU A 171 11.17 13.58 5.41
N TRP A 172 10.64 12.60 4.68
CA TRP A 172 9.81 11.53 5.23
C TRP A 172 10.60 10.50 6.03
N ILE A 173 11.82 10.16 5.59
CA ILE A 173 12.76 9.31 6.36
C ILE A 173 13.23 10.07 7.61
N GLN A 174 13.59 11.35 7.48
CA GLN A 174 13.94 12.15 8.64
C GLN A 174 12.73 12.39 9.55
N GLY A 175 11.53 12.49 8.99
CA GLY A 175 10.25 12.57 9.69
C GLY A 175 9.59 13.95 9.76
N SER A 176 10.28 15.02 9.40
CA SER A 176 9.68 16.35 9.23
C SER A 176 8.56 16.35 8.19
N GLY A 177 8.70 15.60 7.10
CA GLY A 177 7.66 15.46 6.08
C GLY A 177 6.38 14.77 6.58
N ALA A 178 6.48 13.91 7.59
CA ALA A 178 5.34 13.21 8.16
C ALA A 178 4.55 14.06 9.18
N VAL A 179 5.17 15.09 9.77
CA VAL A 179 4.61 15.88 10.89
C VAL A 179 3.16 16.34 10.68
N PRO A 180 2.75 16.87 9.51
CA PRO A 180 1.36 17.32 9.29
C PRO A 180 0.31 16.21 9.42
N PHE A 181 0.74 14.95 9.24
CA PHE A 181 -0.09 13.75 9.25
C PHE A 181 0.06 12.95 10.54
N LEU A 182 0.96 13.34 11.43
CA LEU A 182 1.12 12.66 12.72
C LEU A 182 0.03 13.11 13.69
N GLU A 183 -0.63 12.12 14.28
CA GLU A 183 -1.68 12.31 15.28
C GLU A 183 -1.46 11.35 16.45
N GLU A 184 -1.99 11.72 17.62
CA GLU A 184 -2.12 10.79 18.73
C GLU A 184 -3.51 10.13 18.66
N GLY A 185 -3.56 8.81 18.74
CA GLY A 185 -4.82 8.08 18.62
C GLY A 185 -4.66 6.57 18.72
N GLU A 186 -5.70 5.85 18.30
CA GLU A 186 -5.66 4.40 18.17
C GLU A 186 -4.76 4.03 16.97
N LEU A 187 -3.89 3.05 17.18
CA LEU A 187 -2.98 2.53 16.19
C LEU A 187 -3.56 1.27 15.55
N LEU A 188 -3.20 1.03 14.30
CA LEU A 188 -3.41 -0.25 13.61
C LEU A 188 -3.03 -1.43 14.51
N ASP A 189 -3.95 -2.39 14.67
CA ASP A 189 -3.67 -3.60 15.41
C ASP A 189 -2.74 -4.53 14.60
N ARG A 190 -1.45 -4.47 14.94
CA ARG A 190 -0.43 -5.37 14.35
C ARG A 190 -0.71 -6.83 14.67
N ALA A 191 -1.48 -7.16 15.70
CA ALA A 191 -1.90 -8.53 15.97
C ALA A 191 -2.84 -9.06 14.90
N ALA A 192 -3.77 -8.25 14.37
CA ALA A 192 -4.64 -8.63 13.26
C ALA A 192 -3.83 -9.06 12.03
N LEU A 193 -2.87 -8.22 11.61
CA LEU A 193 -1.95 -8.54 10.50
C LEU A 193 -1.12 -9.80 10.75
N ARG A 194 -0.59 -9.98 11.98
CA ARG A 194 0.19 -11.17 12.35
C ARG A 194 -0.67 -12.43 12.35
N ASN A 195 -1.90 -12.36 12.85
CA ASN A 195 -2.82 -13.48 12.91
C ASN A 195 -3.22 -13.90 11.49
N PHE A 196 -3.55 -12.95 10.62
CA PHE A 196 -3.79 -13.23 9.21
C PHE A 196 -2.57 -13.85 8.53
N ARG A 197 -1.37 -13.29 8.73
CA ARG A 197 -0.13 -13.86 8.15
C ARG A 197 0.11 -15.30 8.61
N LYS A 198 -0.21 -15.64 9.86
CA LYS A 198 -0.10 -17.00 10.39
C LYS A 198 -1.13 -17.94 9.75
N SER A 199 -2.41 -17.56 9.70
CA SER A 199 -3.46 -18.39 9.09
C SER A 199 -3.25 -18.54 7.57
N ALA A 200 -2.76 -17.49 6.91
CA ALA A 200 -2.42 -17.47 5.48
C ALA A 200 -1.11 -18.21 5.15
N ALA A 201 -0.49 -18.91 6.10
CA ALA A 201 0.81 -19.59 5.95
C ALA A 201 1.92 -18.69 5.33
N GLY A 202 1.87 -17.38 5.60
CA GLY A 202 2.81 -16.40 5.06
C GLY A 202 2.45 -15.79 3.70
N ASN A 203 1.42 -16.28 3.00
CA ASN A 203 1.05 -15.87 1.64
C ASN A 203 0.09 -14.66 1.59
N MET A 204 0.29 -13.69 2.48
CA MET A 204 -0.60 -12.54 2.67
C MET A 204 -0.90 -11.76 1.38
N MET A 205 0.11 -11.55 0.51
CA MET A 205 -0.07 -10.86 -0.76
C MET A 205 -0.87 -11.69 -1.78
N LEU A 206 -0.60 -13.01 -1.86
CA LEU A 206 -1.33 -13.90 -2.74
C LEU A 206 -2.81 -13.90 -2.37
N TYR A 207 -3.14 -14.06 -1.09
CA TYR A 207 -4.52 -14.02 -0.61
C TYR A 207 -5.15 -12.64 -0.77
N ALA A 208 -4.41 -11.55 -0.52
CA ALA A 208 -4.93 -10.21 -0.77
C ALA A 208 -5.25 -9.96 -2.25
N ILE A 209 -4.55 -10.60 -3.19
CA ILE A 209 -4.88 -10.51 -4.62
C ILE A 209 -6.02 -11.49 -4.97
N TRP A 210 -5.96 -12.72 -4.46
CA TRP A 210 -6.92 -13.78 -4.77
C TRP A 210 -8.31 -13.52 -4.20
N PHE A 211 -8.40 -12.89 -3.02
CA PHE A 211 -9.66 -12.54 -2.36
C PHE A 211 -10.25 -11.21 -2.83
N ASN A 212 -9.59 -10.50 -3.75
CA ASN A 212 -10.05 -9.21 -4.25
C ASN A 212 -10.49 -9.28 -5.69
#